data_AF-A0A925SDZ4-F1
#
_entry.id   AF-A0A925SDZ4-F1
#
_cell.length_a   1.000
_cell.length_b   1.000
_cell.length_c   1.000
_cell.angle_alpha   90.00
_cell.angle_beta   90.00
_cell.angle_gamma   90.00
#
_symmetry.space_group_name_H-M   'P 1'
#
loop_
_entity.id
_entity.type
_entity.pdbx_description
1 polymer ?
#
loop_
_entity_poly.entity_id
_entity_poly.type
_entity_poly.pdbx_seq_one_letter_code
_entity_poly.pdbx_strand_id
1 'polypeptide(L)'
;HDKIGAHFNGRIKVSPQGSIVFSLDAPLKIKDISEMNDFDNAVHPEPTLAFGYEVSTGTHAFQIYMANTTSLIPQENMMWNQNEMNNKGFAIGFVITRLWAF
;
A
#
# COMPACT_ATOMS: atom_id res chain seq x y z
N HIS A 1 3.05 12.22 16.88
CA HIS A 1 3.30 10.78 17.09
C HIS A 1 3.93 10.32 15.79
N ASP A 2 5.24 10.45 15.72
CA ASP A 2 5.93 10.45 14.44
C ASP A 2 6.33 9.02 14.13
N LYS A 3 5.72 8.49 13.08
CA LYS A 3 6.01 7.15 12.57
C LYS A 3 6.84 7.32 11.31
N ILE A 4 8.06 6.79 11.31
CA ILE A 4 8.94 6.77 10.15
C ILE A 4 8.84 5.36 9.55
N GLY A 5 8.53 5.29 8.25
CA GLY A 5 8.40 4.05 7.50
C GLY A 5 9.15 4.13 6.19
N ALA A 6 9.59 2.97 5.69
CA ALA A 6 10.09 2.83 4.34
C ALA A 6 8.96 2.36 3.43
N HIS A 7 8.77 3.05 2.31
CA HIS A 7 7.80 2.69 1.28
C HIS A 7 8.57 2.35 0.00
N PHE A 8 8.33 1.16 -0.55
CA PHE A 8 8.89 0.71 -1.82
C PHE A 8 7.77 0.45 -2.81
N ASN A 9 7.83 1.08 -3.98
CA ASN A 9 6.88 0.86 -5.06
C ASN A 9 7.60 0.50 -6.36
N GLY A 10 7.07 -0.51 -7.04
CA GLY A 10 7.50 -0.93 -8.35
C GLY A 10 6.36 -0.86 -9.36
N ARG A 11 6.71 -0.50 -10.59
CA ARG A 11 5.81 -0.58 -11.76
C ARG A 11 6.57 -1.14 -12.95
N ILE A 12 6.07 -2.24 -13.50
CA ILE A 12 6.66 -2.92 -14.65
C ILE A 12 5.65 -2.87 -15.79
N LYS A 13 6.04 -2.28 -16.93
CA LYS A 13 5.20 -2.26 -18.14
C LYS A 13 5.31 -3.61 -18.84
N VAL A 14 4.19 -4.32 -18.97
CA VAL A 14 4.11 -5.62 -19.65
C VAL A 14 3.70 -5.43 -21.11
N SER A 15 2.84 -4.45 -21.39
CA SER A 15 2.42 -4.09 -22.74
C SER A 15 2.24 -2.57 -22.86
N PRO A 16 2.05 -2.01 -24.07
CA PRO A 16 1.77 -0.58 -24.24
C PRO A 16 0.57 -0.08 -23.43
N GLN A 17 -0.38 -0.98 -23.16
CA GLN A 17 -1.62 -0.69 -22.44
C GLN A 17 -1.65 -1.34 -21.05
N GLY A 18 -0.65 -2.12 -20.65
CA GLY A 18 -0.70 -2.97 -19.46
C GLY A 18 0.55 -2.81 -18.59
N SER A 19 0.37 -2.60 -17.29
CA SER A 19 1.47 -2.59 -16.33
C SER A 19 1.12 -3.32 -15.03
N ILE A 20 2.09 -4.05 -14.50
CA ILE A 20 2.02 -4.65 -13.17
C ILE A 20 2.56 -3.62 -12.19
N VAL A 21 1.85 -3.44 -11.08
CA VAL A 21 2.24 -2.55 -9.98
C VAL A 21 2.34 -3.35 -8.69
N PHE A 22 3.28 -3.00 -7.83
CA PHE A 22 3.37 -3.56 -6.49
C PHE A 22 3.90 -2.50 -5.53
N SER A 23 3.43 -2.55 -4.30
CA SER A 23 3.90 -1.68 -3.23
C SER A 23 4.13 -2.50 -1.96
N LEU A 24 5.16 -2.10 -1.24
CA LEU A 24 5.67 -2.71 -0.04
C LEU A 24 5.93 -1.59 0.96
N ASP A 25 5.10 -1.54 1.99
CA ASP A 25 5.22 -0.61 3.09
C ASP A 25 5.78 -1.34 4.30
N ALA A 26 6.97 -0.93 4.72
CA ALA A 26 7.64 -1.44 5.89
C ALA A 26 7.75 -0.31 6.93
N PRO A 27 6.83 -0.23 7.91
CA PRO A 27 6.98 0.69 9.03
C PRO A 27 8.21 0.27 9.85
N LEU A 28 9.17 1.19 10.03
CA LEU A 28 10.41 0.90 10.75
C LEU A 28 10.17 1.01 12.25
N LYS A 29 10.51 -0.05 13.00
CA LYS A 29 10.49 -0.06 14.46
C LYS A 29 11.68 0.73 15.00
N ILE A 30 11.60 2.06 15.02
CA ILE A 30 12.65 2.89 15.61
C ILE A 30 12.40 3.01 17.12
N LYS A 31 13.13 2.22 17.91
CA LYS A 31 13.09 2.26 19.38
C LYS A 31 13.73 3.53 19.98
N ASP A 32 14.61 4.23 19.26
CA ASP A 32 15.42 5.34 19.80
C ASP A 32 14.82 6.76 19.67
N ILE A 33 13.69 6.94 18.98
CA ILE A 33 12.99 8.25 18.88
C ILE A 33 11.62 8.19 19.59
N SER A 34 11.31 7.05 20.22
CA SER A 34 10.09 6.87 21.00
C SER A 34 10.39 7.22 22.45
N GLU A 35 10.03 8.45 22.88
CA GLU A 35 10.13 8.95 24.27
C GLU A 35 9.25 8.21 25.29
N MET A 36 8.83 6.98 25.00
CA MET A 36 7.99 6.19 25.88
C MET A 36 8.47 4.74 25.90
N ASN A 37 9.11 4.37 27.02
CA ASN A 37 9.59 3.03 27.34
C ASN A 37 8.47 2.04 27.72
N ASP A 38 7.20 2.41 27.51
CA ASP A 38 6.01 1.64 27.88
C ASP A 38 5.10 1.44 26.66
N PHE A 39 5.64 0.81 25.62
CA PHE A 39 4.98 0.59 24.32
C PHE A 39 4.63 -0.88 24.07
N ASP A 40 4.31 -1.64 25.12
CA ASP A 40 3.79 -3.00 24.98
C ASP A 40 2.35 -3.03 24.39
N ASN A 41 1.71 -1.86 24.22
CA ASN A 41 0.31 -1.73 23.77
C ASN A 41 0.07 -0.67 22.69
N ALA A 42 1.09 0.00 22.16
CA ALA A 42 0.85 0.92 21.06
C ALA A 42 0.81 0.13 19.75
N VAL A 43 -0.36 0.12 19.14
CA VAL A 43 -0.64 -0.43 17.82
C VAL A 43 0.50 -0.11 16.83
N HIS A 44 1.42 -1.06 16.68
CA HIS A 44 2.44 -1.02 15.67
C HIS A 44 1.77 -1.42 14.36
N PRO A 45 1.87 -0.58 13.32
CA PRO A 45 1.31 -0.93 12.04
C PRO A 45 2.11 -2.10 11.45
N GLU A 46 1.39 -3.09 10.95
CA GLU A 46 1.94 -4.25 10.25
C GLU A 46 2.34 -3.86 8.83
N PRO A 47 3.35 -4.52 8.24
CA PRO A 47 3.77 -4.24 6.87
C PRO A 47 2.61 -4.45 5.88
N THR A 48 2.51 -3.55 4.91
CA THR A 48 1.50 -3.65 3.85
C THR A 48 2.14 -4.12 2.57
N LEU A 49 1.61 -5.19 1.99
CA LEU A 49 1.94 -5.65 0.64
C LEU A 49 0.71 -5.42 -0.23
N ALA A 50 0.89 -4.70 -1.33
CA ALA A 50 -0.10 -4.62 -2.39
C ALA A 50 0.51 -5.08 -3.71
N PHE A 51 -0.27 -5.83 -4.47
CA PHE A 51 0.03 -6.23 -5.84
C PHE A 51 -1.14 -5.87 -6.73
N GLY A 52 -0.89 -5.39 -7.94
CA GLY A 52 -1.95 -4.99 -8.83
C GLY A 52 -1.57 -5.04 -10.30
N TYR A 53 -2.60 -4.97 -11.12
CA TYR A 53 -2.51 -4.87 -12.56
C TYR A 53 -3.28 -3.65 -13.03
N GLU A 54 -2.62 -2.87 -13.88
CA GLU A 54 -3.14 -1.66 -14.49
C GLU A 54 -3.31 -1.88 -15.99
N VAL A 55 -4.49 -1.55 -16.50
CA VAL A 55 -4.80 -1.49 -17.93
C VAL A 55 -5.20 -0.08 -18.31
N SER A 56 -4.41 0.56 -19.16
CA SER A 56 -4.67 1.87 -19.74
C SER A 56 -5.30 1.71 -21.13
N THR A 57 -6.57 2.07 -21.23
CA THR A 57 -7.27 2.33 -22.49
C THR A 57 -7.15 3.81 -22.86
N GLY A 58 -7.46 4.19 -24.10
CA GLY A 58 -7.23 5.56 -24.58
C GLY A 58 -7.88 6.69 -23.76
N THR A 59 -8.92 6.40 -22.97
CA THR A 59 -9.63 7.39 -22.14
C THR A 59 -9.75 6.99 -20.66
N HIS A 60 -9.40 5.76 -20.30
CA HIS A 60 -9.55 5.24 -18.93
C HIS A 60 -8.38 4.32 -18.57
N ALA A 61 -7.85 4.49 -17.36
CA ALA A 61 -6.95 3.54 -16.72
C ALA A 61 -7.71 2.76 -15.64
N PHE A 62 -7.73 1.44 -15.78
CA PHE A 62 -8.29 0.49 -14.83
C PHE A 62 -7.16 -0.10 -13.99
N GLN A 63 -7.22 0.06 -12.68
CA GLN A 63 -6.25 -0.52 -11.75
C GLN A 63 -6.98 -1.49 -10.83
N ILE A 64 -6.55 -2.75 -10.85
CA ILE A 64 -7.02 -3.78 -9.93
C ILE A 64 -5.86 -4.06 -8.97
N TYR A 65 -6.08 -3.90 -7.67
CA TYR A 65 -5.07 -4.18 -6.66
C TYR A 65 -5.62 -5.16 -5.62
N MET A 66 -4.74 -6.03 -5.14
CA MET A 66 -4.96 -6.93 -4.02
C MET A 66 -3.93 -6.56 -2.95
N ALA A 67 -4.40 -6.19 -1.77
CA ALA A 67 -3.55 -5.78 -0.67
C ALA A 67 -4.02 -6.40 0.65
N ASN A 68 -3.13 -6.54 1.63
CA ASN A 68 -3.52 -6.91 2.99
C ASN A 68 -4.12 -5.73 3.78
N THR A 69 -4.43 -4.61 3.14
CA THR A 69 -5.07 -3.45 3.79
C THR A 69 -6.36 -3.07 3.08
N THR A 70 -7.30 -2.50 3.82
CA THR A 70 -8.57 -1.99 3.26
C THR A 70 -8.45 -0.54 2.79
N SER A 71 -7.45 0.23 3.26
CA SER A 71 -7.33 1.64 2.88
C SER A 71 -6.55 1.81 1.58
N LEU A 72 -7.04 2.75 0.75
CA LEU A 72 -6.45 3.08 -0.54
C LEU A 72 -5.18 3.93 -0.39
N ILE A 73 -5.06 4.67 0.71
CA ILE A 73 -4.01 5.67 0.90
C ILE A 73 -2.83 5.02 1.65
N PRO A 74 -1.60 5.03 1.09
CA PRO A 74 -0.43 4.41 1.72
C PRO A 74 -0.08 5.04 3.08
N GLN A 75 -0.34 6.34 3.25
CA GLN A 75 -0.13 7.04 4.52
C GLN A 75 -1.04 6.49 5.62
N GLU A 76 -2.29 6.16 5.29
CA GLU A 76 -3.23 5.58 6.23
C GLU A 76 -2.82 4.13 6.55
N ASN A 77 -2.37 3.38 5.55
CA ASN A 77 -1.84 2.03 5.72
C ASN A 77 -0.62 2.01 6.66
N MET A 78 0.35 2.90 6.43
CA MET A 78 1.54 3.01 7.28
C MET A 78 1.23 3.45 8.71
N MET A 79 0.10 4.11 8.96
CA MET A 79 -0.28 4.55 10.30
C MET A 79 -1.16 3.55 11.05
N TRP A 80 -2.06 2.86 10.35
CA TRP A 80 -3.21 2.17 10.95
C TRP A 80 -3.39 0.72 10.50
N ASN A 81 -2.55 0.19 9.59
CA ASN A 81 -2.69 -1.19 9.16
C ASN A 81 -2.41 -2.15 10.33
N GLN A 82 -3.43 -2.87 10.81
CA GLN A 82 -3.33 -3.90 11.84
C GLN A 82 -3.59 -5.31 11.28
N ASN A 83 -3.55 -5.44 9.96
CA ASN A 83 -3.84 -6.69 9.30
C ASN A 83 -2.56 -7.47 9.04
N GLU A 84 -2.34 -8.51 9.84
CA GLU A 84 -1.31 -9.50 9.60
C GLU A 84 -1.59 -10.23 8.28
N MET A 85 -0.61 -10.22 7.38
CA MET A 85 -0.68 -10.81 6.03
C MET A 85 -1.08 -12.29 6.01
N ASN A 86 -1.05 -12.97 7.16
CA ASN A 86 -1.31 -14.40 7.31
C ASN A 86 -2.70 -14.74 7.88
N ASN A 87 -3.44 -13.78 8.48
CA ASN A 87 -4.58 -14.12 9.34
C ASN A 87 -5.93 -13.46 9.00
N LYS A 88 -5.99 -12.28 8.34
CA LYS A 88 -7.30 -11.59 8.11
C LYS A 88 -7.64 -11.30 6.64
N GLY A 89 -6.98 -11.97 5.71
CA GLY A 89 -7.35 -11.98 4.29
C GLY A 89 -6.88 -10.75 3.51
N PHE A 90 -7.03 -10.82 2.19
CA PHE A 90 -6.66 -9.78 1.25
C PHE A 90 -7.90 -9.00 0.80
N ALA A 91 -7.80 -7.67 0.79
CA ALA A 91 -8.78 -6.81 0.15
C ALA A 91 -8.44 -6.69 -1.35
N ILE A 92 -9.46 -6.80 -2.19
CA ILE A 92 -9.35 -6.48 -3.61
C ILE A 92 -10.01 -5.13 -3.81
N GLY A 93 -9.31 -4.22 -4.45
CA GLY A 93 -9.88 -2.95 -4.84
C GLY A 93 -9.68 -2.64 -6.30
N PHE A 94 -10.54 -1.76 -6.78
CA PHE A 94 -10.68 -1.41 -8.18
C PHE A 94 -10.78 0.10 -8.30
N VAL A 95 -9.84 0.69 -9.03
CA VAL A 95 -9.77 2.13 -9.27
C VAL A 95 -9.86 2.38 -10.76
N ILE A 96 -10.76 3.29 -11.13
CA ILE A 96 -10.87 3.79 -12.50
C ILE A 96 -10.41 5.24 -12.50
N THR A 97 -9.35 5.51 -13.24
CA THR A 97 -8.86 6.86 -13.48
C THR A 97 -9.20 7.28 -14.90
N ARG A 98 -9.87 8.41 -15.06
CA ARG A 98 -10.10 8.99 -16.38
C ARG A 98 -8.80 9.60 -16.91
N LEU A 99 -8.39 9.21 -18.11
CA LEU A 99 -7.25 9.79 -18.80
C LEU A 99 -7.72 10.90 -19.74
N TRP A 100 -7.10 12.06 -19.61
CA TRP A 100 -7.30 13.19 -20.50
C TRP A 100 -6.19 13.16 -21.54
N ALA A 101 -6.52 12.77 -22.77
CA ALA A 101 -5.62 12.93 -23.91
C ALA A 101 -5.55 14.43 -24.24
N PHE A 102 -4.35 15.02 -24.22
CA PHE A 102 -4.06 16.34 -24.79
C PHE A 102 -3.42 16.15 -26.16
#